data_AF-A0A3M7FJ84-F1
#
_entry.id   AF-A0A3M7FJ84-F1
#
_cell.length_a   1.000
_cell.length_b   1.000
_cell.length_c   1.000
_cell.angle_alpha   90.00
_cell.angle_beta   90.00
_cell.angle_gamma   90.00
#
_symmetry.space_group_name_H-M   'P 1'
#
loop_
_entity.id
_entity.type
_entity.pdbx_description
1 polymer ?
#
loop_
_entity_poly.entity_id
_entity_poly.type
_entity_poly.pdbx_seq_one_letter_code
_entity_poly.pdbx_strand_id
1 'polypeptide(L)'
;MSQRMSAMSLEHSFRRLALRPNSICNQCRRTFASSAPTGQQQSATAAFHEVLEQGQKTAQNASRPAPQRTATAEPARTKPAHPSTAAAPPSPEAPAAATRANPTAFDIAERTIQESGAARRRAQAEEALRHSLRTLDRKDYETMMTRRWRIGDVYAPHDLTGVEMAKWKKLRRKPRPRSGDVDVMDQLNMNPLDHYKNVSIMSEYVTDMGRIRHSNDTGLRPVNQRKMAKAIRRSIGVGLMPSVYRHPELLREEWERRRGQV
;
A
#
# COMPACT_ATOMS: atom_id res chain seq x y z
N MET A 1 23.33 -93.91 -3.62
CA MET A 1 24.57 -93.19 -3.99
C MET A 1 24.29 -91.70 -3.98
N SER A 2 24.97 -91.00 -3.06
CA SER A 2 25.38 -89.59 -3.03
C SER A 2 24.72 -88.57 -3.99
N GLN A 3 24.11 -87.51 -3.44
CA GLN A 3 24.56 -86.09 -3.56
C GLN A 3 23.47 -85.15 -3.00
N ARG A 4 23.72 -84.51 -1.85
CA ARG A 4 24.31 -83.15 -1.65
C ARG A 4 23.31 -82.01 -1.82
N MET A 5 23.01 -81.39 -0.67
CA MET A 5 22.41 -80.08 -0.50
C MET A 5 23.15 -79.01 -1.31
N SER A 6 22.42 -78.03 -1.85
CA SER A 6 22.95 -76.69 -2.06
C SER A 6 21.84 -75.66 -1.90
N ALA A 7 21.94 -74.88 -0.83
CA ALA A 7 21.09 -73.74 -0.53
C ALA A 7 21.42 -72.61 -1.52
N MET A 8 20.44 -72.21 -2.33
CA MET A 8 20.59 -71.06 -3.23
C MET A 8 20.17 -69.77 -2.51
N SER A 9 21.21 -69.09 -2.05
CA SER A 9 21.37 -67.67 -1.72
C SER A 9 20.23 -66.71 -2.13
N LEU A 10 19.61 -66.09 -1.11
CA LEU A 10 18.71 -64.93 -1.20
C LEU A 10 19.45 -63.58 -1.25
N GLU A 11 20.68 -63.51 -1.78
CA GLU A 11 21.51 -62.30 -1.69
C GLU A 11 21.49 -61.39 -2.93
N HIS A 12 20.64 -61.64 -3.93
CA HIS A 12 20.68 -60.89 -5.19
C HIS A 12 19.56 -59.85 -5.40
N SER A 13 18.67 -59.61 -4.43
CA SER A 13 17.56 -58.66 -4.58
C SER A 13 17.77 -57.27 -3.92
N PHE A 14 18.93 -57.00 -3.30
CA PHE A 14 19.22 -55.71 -2.66
C PHE A 14 20.40 -54.93 -3.28
N ARG A 15 20.61 -55.05 -4.60
CA ARG A 15 21.70 -54.35 -5.32
C ARG A 15 21.25 -53.26 -6.31
N ARG A 16 20.07 -52.66 -6.11
CA ARG A 16 19.60 -51.49 -6.90
C ARG A 16 18.87 -50.41 -6.08
N LEU A 17 19.41 -50.03 -4.92
CA LEU A 17 19.05 -48.78 -4.24
C LEU A 17 20.30 -48.13 -3.63
N ALA A 18 21.32 -47.88 -4.46
CA ALA A 18 22.42 -47.00 -4.09
C ALA A 18 22.05 -45.56 -4.49
N LEU A 19 21.41 -44.83 -3.58
CA LEU A 19 21.27 -43.39 -3.65
C LEU A 19 22.68 -42.78 -3.59
N ARG A 20 23.16 -42.21 -4.70
CA ARG A 20 24.40 -41.44 -4.72
C ARG A 20 24.18 -40.17 -3.89
N PRO A 21 24.99 -39.89 -2.85
CA PRO A 21 24.94 -38.58 -2.19
C PRO A 21 25.51 -37.53 -3.15
N ASN A 22 24.73 -36.47 -3.40
CA ASN A 22 25.19 -35.31 -4.15
C ASN A 22 26.44 -34.74 -3.48
N SER A 23 27.49 -34.51 -4.27
CA SER A 23 28.74 -33.89 -3.83
C SER A 23 28.46 -32.54 -3.17
N ILE A 24 28.63 -32.49 -1.85
CA ILE A 24 28.53 -31.27 -1.06
C ILE A 24 29.68 -30.35 -1.49
N CYS A 25 29.32 -29.21 -2.07
CA CYS A 25 30.25 -28.17 -2.49
C CYS A 25 30.97 -27.58 -1.27
N ASN A 26 32.31 -27.68 -1.25
CA ASN A 26 33.16 -27.13 -0.19
C ASN A 26 33.20 -25.58 -0.15
N GLN A 27 32.42 -24.90 -0.99
CA GLN A 27 32.25 -23.43 -1.00
C GLN A 27 30.96 -22.96 -0.29
N CYS A 28 30.12 -23.85 0.24
CA CYS A 28 28.92 -23.48 1.02
C CYS A 28 29.12 -23.57 2.54
N ARG A 29 30.36 -23.56 3.02
CA ARG A 29 30.69 -23.50 4.45
C ARG A 29 30.45 -22.08 4.99
N ARG A 30 29.17 -21.68 5.11
CA ARG A 30 28.80 -20.53 5.94
C ARG A 30 28.95 -20.96 7.39
N THR A 31 29.97 -20.41 8.02
CA THR A 31 30.25 -20.45 9.44
C THR A 31 29.02 -20.01 10.25
N PHE A 32 28.38 -20.95 10.94
CA PHE A 32 27.61 -20.63 12.14
C PHE A 32 28.63 -20.34 13.25
N ALA A 33 29.08 -19.09 13.32
CA ALA A 33 29.81 -18.60 14.48
C ALA A 33 28.78 -18.20 15.54
N SER A 34 28.72 -18.99 16.61
CA SER A 34 28.09 -18.63 17.86
C SER A 34 28.84 -17.49 18.55
N SER A 35 28.08 -16.70 19.33
CA SER A 35 28.48 -15.76 20.38
C SER A 35 29.27 -14.51 19.97
N ALA A 36 28.59 -13.36 20.02
CA ALA A 36 29.18 -12.07 20.35
C ALA A 36 28.38 -11.43 21.51
N PRO A 37 29.02 -10.62 22.37
CA PRO A 37 28.59 -10.40 23.74
C PRO A 37 27.50 -9.34 23.89
N THR A 38 26.78 -9.48 24.98
CA THR A 38 25.79 -8.58 25.59
C THR A 38 26.27 -7.12 25.57
N GLY A 39 25.76 -6.34 24.62
CA GLY A 39 25.84 -4.88 24.66
C GLY A 39 24.91 -4.35 25.74
N GLN A 40 25.44 -3.52 26.63
CA GLN A 40 24.72 -2.82 27.70
C GLN A 40 23.36 -2.29 27.24
N GLN A 41 22.30 -2.76 27.89
CA GLN A 41 20.99 -2.11 27.85
C GLN A 41 21.12 -0.76 28.55
N GLN A 42 21.41 0.29 27.78
CA GLN A 42 21.08 1.64 28.22
C GLN A 42 19.55 1.77 28.16
N SER A 43 18.95 1.93 29.33
CA SER A 43 17.50 2.04 29.53
C SER A 43 16.92 3.13 28.63
N ALA A 44 15.97 2.76 27.78
CA ALA A 44 15.29 3.65 26.82
C ALA A 44 14.62 4.88 27.49
N THR A 45 14.39 4.83 28.80
CA THR A 45 13.87 5.94 29.61
C THR A 45 14.89 7.06 29.81
N ALA A 46 16.18 6.75 29.89
CA ALA A 46 17.25 7.76 30.08
C ALA A 46 17.47 8.58 28.80
N ALA A 47 17.51 7.91 27.64
CA ALA A 47 17.65 8.57 26.35
C ALA A 47 16.44 9.48 26.02
N PHE A 48 15.24 9.11 26.49
CA PHE A 48 14.04 9.93 26.27
C PHE A 48 14.00 11.17 27.19
N HIS A 49 14.53 11.07 28.41
CA HIS A 49 14.66 12.20 29.33
C HIS A 49 15.64 13.25 28.79
N GLU A 50 16.75 12.80 28.21
CA GLU A 50 17.78 13.67 27.65
C GLU A 50 17.30 14.46 26.41
N VAL A 51 16.50 13.84 25.55
CA VAL A 51 15.88 14.50 24.39
C VAL A 51 14.81 15.52 24.81
N LEU A 52 14.05 15.24 25.87
CA LEU A 52 13.04 16.16 26.40
C LEU A 52 13.68 17.40 27.05
N GLU A 53 14.78 17.21 27.78
CA GLU A 53 15.56 18.32 28.34
C GLU A 53 16.22 19.18 27.27
N GLN A 54 16.74 18.57 26.19
CA GLN A 54 17.33 19.32 25.07
C GLN A 54 16.28 20.17 24.33
N GLY A 55 15.04 19.69 24.22
CA GLY A 55 13.92 20.45 23.66
C GLY A 55 13.51 21.66 24.51
N GLN A 56 13.59 21.54 25.83
CA GLN A 56 13.29 22.66 26.74
C GLN A 56 14.41 23.72 26.75
N LYS A 57 15.68 23.31 26.63
CA LYS A 57 16.85 24.22 26.58
C LYS A 57 16.95 25.02 25.26
N THR A 58 16.47 24.46 24.15
CA THR A 58 16.41 25.17 22.85
C THR A 58 15.26 26.17 22.76
N ALA A 59 14.13 25.89 23.42
CA ALA A 59 12.99 26.81 23.48
C ALA A 59 13.28 28.09 24.29
N GLN A 60 14.15 28.01 25.30
CA GLN A 60 14.49 29.17 26.16
C GLN A 60 15.54 30.12 25.55
N ASN A 61 16.30 29.69 24.53
CA ASN A 61 17.30 30.51 23.85
C ASN A 61 16.81 31.17 22.55
N ALA A 62 15.52 31.03 22.20
CA ALA A 62 14.93 31.57 20.98
C ALA A 62 14.57 33.08 21.06
N SER A 63 14.95 33.79 22.13
CA SER A 63 14.74 35.23 22.28
C SER A 63 16.05 36.03 22.19
N ARG A 64 16.76 35.93 21.07
CA ARG A 64 17.80 36.90 20.69
C ARG A 64 17.83 37.10 19.16
N PRO A 65 17.80 38.35 18.66
CA PRO A 65 17.84 38.59 17.22
C PRO A 65 19.23 38.25 16.65
N ALA A 66 19.24 37.61 15.48
CA ALA A 66 20.43 37.17 14.77
C ALA A 66 21.25 38.35 14.20
N PRO A 67 22.59 38.34 14.29
CA PRO A 67 23.42 39.32 13.61
C PRO A 67 23.61 38.94 12.13
N GLN A 68 23.51 39.95 11.27
CA GLN A 68 23.80 39.90 9.85
C GLN A 68 25.27 39.53 9.62
N ARG A 69 25.54 38.60 8.70
CA ARG A 69 26.90 38.35 8.19
C ARG A 69 26.93 38.35 6.67
N THR A 70 28.00 39.00 6.22
CA THR A 70 28.38 39.44 4.89
C THR A 70 28.77 38.30 3.95
N ALA A 71 28.70 38.63 2.66
CA ALA A 71 29.05 37.83 1.50
C ALA A 71 30.43 37.15 1.55
N THR A 72 30.53 35.97 0.93
CA THR A 72 31.71 35.50 0.19
C THR A 72 31.40 34.24 -0.64
N ALA A 73 31.61 34.38 -1.96
CA ALA A 73 32.04 33.43 -2.98
C ALA A 73 31.43 32.00 -3.10
N GLU A 74 30.88 31.77 -4.29
CA GLU A 74 30.53 30.49 -4.94
C GLU A 74 31.77 29.65 -5.31
N PRO A 75 31.62 28.34 -5.59
CA PRO A 75 31.84 27.97 -7.00
C PRO A 75 30.83 26.96 -7.58
N ALA A 76 30.23 27.37 -8.70
CA ALA A 76 29.97 26.67 -9.95
C ALA A 76 29.46 25.22 -9.93
N ARG A 77 28.20 25.04 -10.38
CA ARG A 77 27.81 23.85 -11.16
C ARG A 77 26.84 24.20 -12.30
N THR A 78 27.29 23.88 -13.50
CA THR A 78 26.74 24.11 -14.83
C THR A 78 25.37 23.47 -15.10
N LYS A 79 24.51 24.21 -15.82
CA LYS A 79 23.40 23.68 -16.64
C LYS A 79 23.32 24.43 -17.98
N PRO A 80 22.91 23.77 -19.07
CA PRO A 80 23.19 24.21 -20.44
C PRO A 80 22.21 25.26 -20.99
N ALA A 81 22.73 26.03 -21.93
CA ALA A 81 22.09 27.15 -22.62
C ALA A 81 21.18 26.73 -23.78
N HIS A 82 20.11 27.51 -23.99
CA HIS A 82 19.41 27.62 -25.27
C HIS A 82 19.79 28.97 -25.91
N PRO A 83 20.07 29.06 -27.22
CA PRO A 83 20.51 30.30 -27.85
C PRO A 83 19.31 31.09 -28.37
N SER A 84 19.22 32.37 -28.01
CA SER A 84 18.35 33.32 -28.73
C SER A 84 19.03 34.70 -28.82
N THR A 85 19.67 34.88 -29.96
CA THR A 85 19.83 36.06 -30.82
C THR A 85 19.46 37.46 -30.30
N ALA A 86 20.46 38.35 -30.38
CA ALA A 86 20.46 39.77 -30.78
C ALA A 86 19.67 40.86 -30.01
N ALA A 87 20.45 41.68 -29.29
CA ALA A 87 20.63 43.14 -29.45
C ALA A 87 19.43 44.10 -29.45
N ALA A 88 19.34 44.93 -28.40
CA ALA A 88 19.55 46.41 -28.39
C ALA A 88 18.77 47.10 -27.24
N PRO A 89 19.31 48.14 -26.57
CA PRO A 89 18.67 48.82 -25.43
C PRO A 89 17.90 50.08 -25.84
N PRO A 90 16.99 50.57 -24.98
CA PRO A 90 16.91 52.02 -24.78
C PRO A 90 16.89 52.48 -23.31
N SER A 91 17.43 53.68 -23.12
CA SER A 91 17.66 54.50 -21.92
C SER A 91 16.46 54.74 -20.97
N PRO A 92 16.70 55.29 -19.76
CA PRO A 92 15.72 55.37 -18.68
C PRO A 92 15.04 56.75 -18.58
N GLU A 93 13.71 56.80 -18.72
CA GLU A 93 12.92 57.99 -18.35
C GLU A 93 11.54 57.62 -17.75
N ALA A 94 11.36 58.00 -16.48
CA ALA A 94 10.11 58.49 -15.85
C ALA A 94 8.96 57.47 -15.51
N PRO A 95 8.02 57.83 -14.60
CA PRO A 95 7.66 57.00 -13.45
C PRO A 95 6.41 56.14 -13.65
N ALA A 96 6.34 55.09 -12.83
CA ALA A 96 5.26 54.11 -12.74
C ALA A 96 3.87 54.75 -12.57
N ALA A 97 3.13 54.86 -13.67
CA ALA A 97 1.68 54.94 -13.65
C ALA A 97 1.14 53.50 -13.61
N ALA A 98 0.69 53.05 -12.44
CA ALA A 98 0.00 51.78 -12.27
C ALA A 98 -1.38 51.87 -12.93
N THR A 99 -1.43 51.68 -14.25
CA THR A 99 -2.68 51.47 -14.98
C THR A 99 -3.28 50.15 -14.49
N ARG A 100 -4.42 50.20 -13.80
CA ARG A 100 -5.19 49.03 -13.41
C ARG A 100 -5.62 48.30 -14.69
N ALA A 101 -4.83 47.32 -15.13
CA ALA A 101 -5.20 46.44 -16.22
C ALA A 101 -6.45 45.66 -15.80
N ASN A 102 -7.50 45.71 -16.61
CA ASN A 102 -8.71 44.91 -16.40
C ASN A 102 -8.31 43.43 -16.45
N PRO A 103 -8.74 42.60 -15.49
CA PRO A 103 -8.33 41.22 -15.44
C PRO A 103 -8.82 40.51 -16.70
N THR A 104 -7.90 39.81 -17.38
CA THR A 104 -8.24 39.04 -18.56
C THR A 104 -9.11 37.84 -18.17
N ALA A 105 -9.87 37.27 -19.10
CA ALA A 105 -10.72 36.10 -18.83
C ALA A 105 -9.91 34.91 -18.26
N PHE A 106 -8.63 34.82 -18.62
CA PHE A 106 -7.70 33.83 -18.09
C PHE A 106 -7.34 34.09 -16.61
N ASP A 107 -7.08 35.34 -16.23
CA ASP A 107 -6.79 35.73 -14.84
C ASP A 107 -7.99 35.46 -13.91
N ILE A 108 -9.21 35.64 -14.43
CA ILE A 108 -10.45 35.34 -13.69
C ILE A 108 -10.59 33.82 -13.48
N ALA A 109 -10.34 33.02 -14.52
CA ALA A 109 -10.40 31.55 -14.42
C ALA A 109 -9.37 31.01 -13.42
N GLU A 110 -8.13 31.50 -13.47
CA GLU A 110 -7.08 31.09 -12.52
C GLU A 110 -7.45 31.44 -11.08
N ARG A 111 -7.95 32.66 -10.84
CA ARG A 111 -8.44 33.07 -9.52
C ARG A 111 -9.57 32.17 -9.01
N THR A 112 -10.52 31.77 -9.84
CA THR A 112 -11.61 30.86 -9.41
C THR A 112 -11.14 29.45 -9.06
N ILE A 113 -10.13 28.92 -9.76
CA ILE A 113 -9.51 27.62 -9.44
C ILE A 113 -8.75 27.73 -8.10
N GLN A 114 -8.02 28.82 -7.89
CA GLN A 114 -7.31 29.07 -6.64
C GLN A 114 -8.27 29.27 -5.46
N GLU A 115 -9.37 30.00 -5.65
CA GLU A 115 -10.40 30.27 -4.64
C GLU A 115 -11.22 29.02 -4.28
N SER A 116 -11.63 28.23 -5.27
CA SER A 116 -12.33 26.95 -5.02
C SER A 116 -11.44 25.95 -4.28
N GLY A 117 -10.15 25.88 -4.63
CA GLY A 117 -9.16 25.11 -3.87
C GLY A 117 -8.92 25.68 -2.47
N ALA A 118 -8.88 27.01 -2.31
CA ALA A 118 -8.66 27.68 -1.03
C ALA A 118 -9.85 27.51 -0.07
N ALA A 119 -11.09 27.60 -0.55
CA ALA A 119 -12.29 27.36 0.25
C ALA A 119 -12.32 25.94 0.79
N ARG A 120 -11.99 24.93 -0.04
CA ARG A 120 -11.88 23.54 0.38
C ARG A 120 -10.79 23.33 1.43
N ARG A 121 -9.61 23.95 1.26
CA ARG A 121 -8.52 23.90 2.24
C ARG A 121 -8.91 24.53 3.58
N ARG A 122 -9.62 25.67 3.56
CA ARG A 122 -10.12 26.33 4.78
C ARG A 122 -11.12 25.45 5.53
N ALA A 123 -12.10 24.89 4.81
CA ALA A 123 -13.08 23.98 5.41
C ALA A 123 -12.41 22.74 6.04
N GLN A 124 -11.43 22.15 5.36
CA GLN A 124 -10.65 21.02 5.89
C GLN A 124 -9.83 21.40 7.13
N ALA A 125 -9.21 22.59 7.15
CA ALA A 125 -8.44 23.07 8.30
C ALA A 125 -9.34 23.34 9.52
N GLU A 126 -10.51 23.94 9.29
CA GLU A 126 -11.52 24.18 10.33
C GLU A 126 -12.08 22.86 10.89
N GLU A 127 -12.37 21.89 10.03
CA GLU A 127 -12.80 20.55 10.44
C GLU A 127 -11.70 19.81 11.23
N ALA A 128 -10.44 19.93 10.82
CA ALA A 128 -9.32 19.37 11.56
C ALA A 128 -9.15 20.00 12.95
N LEU A 129 -9.31 21.32 13.05
CA LEU A 129 -9.31 22.03 14.34
C LEU A 129 -10.47 21.55 15.22
N ARG A 130 -11.69 21.44 14.66
CA ARG A 130 -12.85 20.88 15.37
C ARG A 130 -12.58 19.47 15.88
N HIS A 131 -11.99 18.60 15.06
CA HIS A 131 -11.64 17.24 15.46
C HIS A 131 -10.57 17.21 16.56
N SER A 132 -9.62 18.16 16.57
CA SER A 132 -8.60 18.25 17.63
C SER A 132 -9.13 18.76 18.97
N LEU A 133 -10.14 19.64 18.95
CA LEU A 133 -10.73 20.21 20.16
C LEU A 133 -11.84 19.33 20.74
N ARG A 134 -12.38 18.39 19.94
CA ARG A 134 -13.43 17.49 20.38
C ARG A 134 -12.87 16.44 21.35
N THR A 135 -13.62 16.15 22.40
CA THR A 135 -13.39 14.99 23.27
C THR A 135 -13.68 13.71 22.49
N LEU A 136 -12.80 12.71 22.61
CA LEU A 136 -12.95 11.44 21.90
C LEU A 136 -14.18 10.70 22.43
N ASP A 137 -15.07 10.34 21.51
CA ASP A 137 -16.25 9.53 21.82
C ASP A 137 -15.88 8.04 21.76
N ARG A 138 -16.74 7.18 22.32
CA ARG A 138 -16.56 5.73 22.27
C ARG A 138 -16.30 5.20 20.86
N LYS A 139 -17.01 5.73 19.87
CA LYS A 139 -16.82 5.38 18.44
C LYS A 139 -15.42 5.70 17.93
N ASP A 140 -14.82 6.78 18.43
CA ASP A 140 -13.46 7.18 18.05
C ASP A 140 -12.44 6.16 18.61
N TYR A 141 -12.64 5.72 19.86
CA TYR A 141 -11.85 4.65 20.46
C TYR A 141 -11.99 3.30 19.74
N GLU A 142 -13.21 2.93 19.36
CA GLU A 142 -13.46 1.70 18.58
C GLU A 142 -12.77 1.73 17.21
N THR A 143 -12.73 2.90 16.56
CA THR A 143 -12.05 3.08 15.26
C THR A 143 -10.53 3.00 15.40
N MET A 144 -9.96 3.44 16.53
CA MET A 144 -8.55 3.28 16.84
C MET A 144 -8.17 1.80 17.10
N MET A 145 -9.14 0.95 17.46
CA MET A 145 -8.91 -0.48 17.65
C MET A 145 -8.77 -1.20 16.30
N THR A 146 -7.53 -1.41 15.85
CA THR A 146 -7.23 -1.99 14.53
C THR A 146 -7.47 -3.50 14.43
N ARG A 147 -7.35 -4.24 15.53
CA ARG A 147 -7.58 -5.69 15.65
C ARG A 147 -9.04 -5.98 15.99
N ARG A 148 -9.63 -6.97 15.29
CA ARG A 148 -10.95 -7.53 15.62
C ARG A 148 -10.77 -8.83 16.40
N TRP A 149 -11.06 -8.79 17.69
CA TRP A 149 -10.98 -9.94 18.58
C TRP A 149 -12.11 -10.93 18.31
N ARG A 150 -11.79 -12.23 18.31
CA ARG A 150 -12.77 -13.31 18.26
C ARG A 150 -12.87 -13.99 19.62
N ILE A 151 -14.00 -14.63 19.86
CA ILE A 151 -14.20 -15.46 21.06
C ILE A 151 -13.20 -16.63 20.97
N GLY A 152 -12.45 -16.86 22.05
CA GLY A 152 -11.40 -17.88 22.11
C GLY A 152 -9.99 -17.39 21.73
N ASP A 153 -9.84 -16.15 21.24
CA ASP A 153 -8.51 -15.56 21.06
C ASP A 153 -7.87 -15.27 22.43
N VAL A 154 -6.71 -15.89 22.69
CA VAL A 154 -5.89 -15.56 23.87
C VAL A 154 -5.16 -14.25 23.60
N TYR A 155 -5.13 -13.36 24.59
CA TYR A 155 -4.41 -12.10 24.53
C TYR A 155 -3.31 -12.04 25.58
N ALA A 156 -2.20 -11.39 25.22
CA ALA A 156 -1.19 -10.93 26.16
C ALA A 156 -1.30 -9.41 26.34
N PRO A 157 -0.80 -8.82 27.44
CA PRO A 157 -0.76 -7.37 27.61
C PRO A 157 -0.06 -6.64 26.46
N HIS A 158 0.92 -7.30 25.82
CA HIS A 158 1.64 -6.75 24.66
C HIS A 158 0.73 -6.54 23.44
N ASP A 159 -0.33 -7.35 23.27
CA ASP A 159 -1.24 -7.29 22.11
C ASP A 159 -2.09 -6.01 22.08
N LEU A 160 -2.22 -5.33 23.22
CA LEU A 160 -2.97 -4.09 23.35
C LEU A 160 -2.11 -2.85 23.07
N THR A 161 -0.80 -3.03 22.88
CA THR A 161 0.13 -1.93 22.65
C THR A 161 -0.01 -1.36 21.24
N GLY A 162 0.32 -0.07 21.08
CA GLY A 162 0.27 0.61 19.78
C GLY A 162 1.14 -0.04 18.70
N VAL A 163 2.22 -0.74 19.09
CA VAL A 163 3.13 -1.44 18.17
C VAL A 163 2.44 -2.63 17.51
N GLU A 164 1.78 -3.47 18.30
CA GLU A 164 0.99 -4.60 17.78
C GLU A 164 -0.19 -4.10 16.95
N MET A 165 -0.89 -3.08 17.43
CA MET A 165 -2.01 -2.46 16.69
C MET A 165 -1.57 -1.92 15.33
N ALA A 166 -0.36 -1.37 15.22
CA ALA A 166 0.23 -0.95 13.95
C ALA A 166 0.53 -2.13 13.02
N LYS A 167 0.98 -3.29 13.53
CA LYS A 167 1.18 -4.51 12.74
C LYS A 167 -0.16 -5.00 12.16
N TRP A 168 -1.21 -5.05 12.96
CA TRP A 168 -2.56 -5.42 12.51
C TRP A 168 -3.12 -4.45 11.46
N LYS A 169 -2.84 -3.15 11.58
CA LYS A 169 -3.22 -2.14 10.58
C LYS A 169 -2.53 -2.37 9.24
N LYS A 170 -1.23 -2.70 9.24
CA LYS A 170 -0.47 -3.01 8.03
C LYS A 170 -1.00 -4.28 7.35
N LEU A 171 -1.36 -5.29 8.14
CA LEU A 171 -1.89 -6.54 7.64
C LEU A 171 -3.25 -6.37 6.95
N ARG A 172 -4.12 -5.48 7.46
CA ARG A 172 -5.40 -5.14 6.82
C ARG A 172 -5.24 -4.41 5.49
N ARG A 173 -4.20 -3.59 5.35
CA ARG A 173 -3.94 -2.80 4.12
C ARG A 173 -3.31 -3.63 3.00
N LYS A 174 -2.72 -4.77 3.32
CA LYS A 174 -2.24 -5.70 2.30
C LYS A 174 -3.48 -6.40 1.72
N PRO A 175 -3.81 -6.23 0.43
CA PRO A 175 -4.72 -7.17 -0.22
C PRO A 175 -4.10 -8.56 -0.05
N ARG A 176 -4.72 -9.40 0.77
CA ARG A 176 -4.31 -10.81 0.94
C ARG A 176 -4.75 -11.60 -0.30
N PRO A 177 -4.04 -12.67 -0.72
CA PRO A 177 -2.73 -13.17 -0.28
C PRO A 177 -1.75 -13.32 -1.46
N ARG A 178 -0.45 -13.06 -1.23
CA ARG A 178 0.57 -13.21 -2.28
C ARG A 178 1.03 -14.66 -2.51
N SER A 179 0.63 -15.64 -1.68
CA SER A 179 1.02 -17.06 -1.89
C SER A 179 0.42 -18.09 -0.91
N GLY A 180 -0.64 -17.79 -0.13
CA GLY A 180 -1.00 -18.60 1.04
C GLY A 180 -2.47 -18.95 1.24
N ASP A 181 -3.41 -18.06 0.93
CA ASP A 181 -4.83 -18.38 1.07
C ASP A 181 -5.33 -18.97 -0.25
N VAL A 182 -6.05 -20.10 -0.14
CA VAL A 182 -6.63 -20.82 -1.28
C VAL A 182 -7.52 -19.86 -2.08
N ASP A 183 -7.36 -19.83 -3.40
CA ASP A 183 -8.20 -19.02 -4.29
C ASP A 183 -9.69 -19.35 -4.07
N VAL A 184 -10.56 -18.34 -3.96
CA VAL A 184 -12.02 -18.52 -3.79
C VAL A 184 -12.60 -19.48 -4.83
N MET A 185 -12.13 -19.41 -6.07
CA MET A 185 -12.59 -20.30 -7.15
C MET A 185 -12.14 -21.74 -6.96
N ASP A 186 -10.93 -21.93 -6.42
CA ASP A 186 -10.40 -23.27 -6.10
C ASP A 186 -11.06 -23.83 -4.83
N GLN A 187 -11.37 -22.99 -3.84
CA GLN A 187 -12.11 -23.37 -2.61
C GLN A 187 -13.54 -23.83 -2.91
N LEU A 188 -14.19 -23.15 -3.85
CA LEU A 188 -15.56 -23.48 -4.29
C LEU A 188 -15.57 -24.54 -5.40
N ASN A 189 -14.41 -25.04 -5.82
CA ASN A 189 -14.25 -26.02 -6.91
C ASN A 189 -15.03 -25.68 -8.18
N MET A 190 -15.14 -24.39 -8.52
CA MET A 190 -15.92 -23.90 -9.66
C MET A 190 -15.02 -23.38 -10.78
N ASN A 191 -15.35 -23.74 -12.02
CA ASN A 191 -14.63 -23.22 -13.18
C ASN A 191 -15.34 -21.96 -13.72
N PRO A 192 -14.69 -20.78 -13.71
CA PRO A 192 -15.36 -19.55 -14.08
C PRO A 192 -15.77 -19.49 -15.56
N LEU A 193 -15.16 -20.29 -16.44
CA LEU A 193 -15.52 -20.36 -17.86
C LEU A 193 -16.93 -20.93 -18.10
N ASP A 194 -17.36 -21.84 -17.25
CA ASP A 194 -18.63 -22.54 -17.41
C ASP A 194 -19.79 -21.68 -16.87
N HIS A 195 -19.49 -20.81 -15.92
CA HIS A 195 -20.46 -19.91 -15.27
C HIS A 195 -20.55 -18.51 -15.91
N TYR A 196 -20.16 -18.35 -17.18
CA TYR A 196 -20.25 -17.05 -17.88
C TYR A 196 -21.70 -16.50 -17.96
N LYS A 197 -22.71 -17.37 -17.88
CA LYS A 197 -24.12 -16.96 -17.87
C LYS A 197 -24.54 -16.31 -16.54
N ASN A 198 -23.79 -16.53 -15.45
CA ASN A 198 -24.11 -16.00 -14.15
C ASN A 198 -23.51 -14.60 -13.99
N VAL A 199 -24.33 -13.58 -14.21
CA VAL A 199 -23.91 -12.17 -14.18
C VAL A 199 -23.51 -11.72 -12.77
N SER A 200 -24.12 -12.28 -11.72
CA SER A 200 -23.78 -11.95 -10.33
C SER A 200 -22.32 -12.27 -10.03
N ILE A 201 -21.86 -13.47 -10.42
CA ILE A 201 -20.46 -13.88 -10.23
C ILE A 201 -19.52 -13.02 -11.09
N MET A 202 -19.87 -12.79 -12.36
CA MET A 202 -19.00 -12.01 -13.27
C MET A 202 -18.85 -10.56 -12.81
N SER A 203 -19.92 -9.96 -12.28
CA SER A 203 -19.95 -8.54 -11.90
C SER A 203 -19.04 -8.18 -10.72
N GLU A 204 -18.78 -9.13 -9.81
CA GLU A 204 -17.91 -8.93 -8.64
C GLU A 204 -16.46 -8.66 -9.05
N TYR A 205 -16.01 -9.31 -10.13
CA TYR A 205 -14.66 -9.19 -10.68
C TYR A 205 -14.50 -8.05 -11.69
N VAL A 206 -15.51 -7.20 -11.80
CA VAL A 206 -15.53 -6.02 -12.65
C VAL A 206 -15.65 -4.77 -11.77
N THR A 207 -15.14 -3.64 -12.23
CA THR A 207 -15.29 -2.35 -11.54
C THR A 207 -16.66 -1.76 -11.81
N ASP A 208 -17.04 -0.72 -11.06
CA ASP A 208 -18.30 0.01 -11.33
C ASP A 208 -18.38 0.57 -12.75
N MET A 209 -17.22 0.79 -13.39
CA MET A 209 -17.07 1.25 -14.78
C MET A 209 -16.95 0.11 -15.82
N GLY A 210 -17.27 -1.13 -15.45
CA GLY A 210 -17.25 -2.24 -16.41
C GLY A 210 -15.85 -2.79 -16.76
N ARG A 211 -14.77 -2.32 -16.10
CA ARG A 211 -13.40 -2.79 -16.36
C ARG A 211 -13.10 -4.04 -15.53
N ILE A 212 -12.42 -5.02 -16.10
CA ILE A 212 -11.98 -6.22 -15.36
C ILE A 212 -10.95 -5.81 -14.30
N ARG A 213 -11.17 -6.20 -13.04
CA ARG A 213 -10.26 -5.89 -11.92
C ARG A 213 -8.90 -6.56 -12.08
N HIS A 214 -7.85 -5.92 -11.56
CA HIS A 214 -6.49 -6.49 -11.59
C HIS A 214 -6.35 -7.65 -10.59
N SER A 215 -5.39 -8.56 -10.79
CA SER A 215 -5.17 -9.70 -9.88
C SER A 215 -4.87 -9.28 -8.43
N ASN A 216 -4.31 -8.09 -8.24
CA ASN A 216 -4.08 -7.51 -6.91
C ASN A 216 -5.39 -7.17 -6.18
N ASP A 217 -6.45 -6.84 -6.93
CA ASP A 217 -7.75 -6.47 -6.36
C ASP A 217 -8.62 -7.71 -6.17
N THR A 218 -8.53 -8.69 -7.08
CA THR A 218 -9.32 -9.92 -7.03
C THR A 218 -8.74 -10.99 -6.12
N GLY A 219 -7.41 -10.98 -5.90
CA GLY A 219 -6.73 -12.01 -5.12
C GLY A 219 -6.75 -13.41 -5.74
N LEU A 220 -7.22 -13.55 -6.99
CA LEU A 220 -7.30 -14.83 -7.69
C LEU A 220 -5.92 -15.32 -8.15
N ARG A 221 -5.78 -16.63 -8.28
CA ARG A 221 -4.57 -17.24 -8.87
C ARG A 221 -4.44 -16.81 -10.34
N PRO A 222 -3.23 -16.56 -10.89
CA PRO A 222 -3.07 -16.08 -12.27
C PRO A 222 -3.77 -16.94 -13.34
N VAL A 223 -3.85 -18.26 -13.13
CA VAL A 223 -4.57 -19.18 -14.03
C VAL A 223 -6.08 -18.90 -14.01
N ASN A 224 -6.65 -18.81 -12.81
CA ASN A 224 -8.08 -18.56 -12.63
C ASN A 224 -8.46 -17.13 -13.01
N GLN A 225 -7.60 -16.14 -12.75
CA GLN A 225 -7.78 -14.77 -13.22
C GLN A 225 -7.92 -14.72 -14.76
N ARG A 226 -7.10 -15.46 -15.52
CA ARG A 226 -7.23 -15.53 -16.98
C ARG A 226 -8.54 -16.18 -17.42
N LYS A 227 -8.96 -17.25 -16.74
CA LYS A 227 -10.23 -17.93 -17.00
C LYS A 227 -11.43 -17.02 -16.70
N MET A 228 -11.41 -16.33 -15.56
CA MET A 228 -12.41 -15.33 -15.16
C MET A 228 -12.48 -14.20 -16.18
N ALA A 229 -11.34 -13.62 -16.55
CA ALA A 229 -11.30 -12.55 -17.55
C ALA A 229 -11.85 -13.02 -18.91
N LYS A 230 -11.60 -14.27 -19.31
CA LYS A 230 -12.16 -14.86 -20.52
C LYS A 230 -13.67 -15.10 -20.41
N ALA A 231 -14.17 -15.53 -19.25
CA ALA A 231 -15.60 -15.68 -18.97
C ALA A 231 -16.34 -14.33 -19.02
N ILE A 232 -15.78 -13.30 -18.40
CA ILE A 232 -16.33 -11.93 -18.44
C ILE A 232 -16.41 -11.42 -19.88
N ARG A 233 -15.31 -11.53 -20.65
CA ARG A 233 -15.31 -11.11 -22.07
C ARG A 233 -16.33 -11.89 -22.91
N ARG A 234 -16.52 -13.19 -22.64
CA ARG A 234 -17.55 -14.01 -23.29
C ARG A 234 -18.95 -13.49 -22.95
N SER A 235 -19.21 -13.20 -21.68
CA SER A 235 -20.52 -12.70 -21.21
C SER A 235 -20.88 -11.37 -21.87
N ILE A 236 -19.91 -10.46 -21.96
CA ILE A 236 -20.06 -9.18 -22.66
C ILE A 236 -20.27 -9.40 -24.16
N GLY A 237 -19.47 -10.26 -24.79
CA GLY A 237 -19.56 -10.53 -26.24
C GLY A 237 -20.88 -11.20 -26.66
N VAL A 238 -21.49 -11.98 -25.77
CA VAL A 238 -22.83 -12.58 -25.99
C VAL A 238 -23.97 -11.59 -25.70
N GLY A 239 -23.67 -10.45 -25.04
CA GLY A 239 -24.68 -9.44 -24.69
C GLY A 239 -25.43 -9.72 -23.38
N LEU A 240 -24.90 -10.59 -22.51
CA LEU A 240 -25.51 -10.88 -21.20
C LEU A 240 -25.16 -9.84 -20.13
N MET A 241 -24.00 -9.17 -20.26
CA MET A 241 -23.52 -8.19 -19.27
C MET A 241 -23.07 -6.90 -19.97
N PRO A 242 -23.39 -5.71 -19.42
CA PRO A 242 -22.89 -4.44 -19.94
C PRO A 242 -21.37 -4.32 -19.84
N SER A 243 -20.78 -3.53 -20.75
CA SER A 243 -19.33 -3.30 -20.83
C SER A 243 -18.86 -2.05 -20.07
N VAL A 244 -19.74 -1.08 -19.84
CA VAL A 244 -19.38 0.26 -19.31
C VAL A 244 -19.81 0.45 -17.86
N TYR A 245 -20.78 -0.32 -17.38
CA TYR A 245 -21.32 -0.21 -16.03
C TYR A 245 -21.66 -1.59 -15.48
N ARG A 246 -22.02 -1.68 -14.19
CA ARG A 246 -22.48 -2.95 -13.58
C ARG A 246 -23.89 -3.32 -14.05
N HIS A 247 -24.24 -4.60 -13.99
CA HIS A 247 -25.54 -5.05 -14.48
C HIS A 247 -26.71 -4.34 -13.76
N PRO A 248 -27.74 -3.86 -14.48
CA PRO A 248 -28.78 -3.01 -13.92
C PRO A 248 -29.60 -3.69 -12.81
N GLU A 249 -29.91 -4.98 -12.94
CA GLU A 249 -30.62 -5.70 -11.87
C GLU A 249 -29.82 -5.76 -10.56
N LEU A 250 -28.49 -5.88 -10.65
CA LEU A 250 -27.63 -5.88 -9.45
C LEU A 250 -27.57 -4.49 -8.81
N LEU A 251 -27.56 -3.44 -9.62
CA LEU A 251 -27.64 -2.06 -9.12
C LEU A 251 -28.99 -1.80 -8.44
N ARG A 252 -30.09 -2.32 -9.01
CA ARG A 252 -31.42 -2.22 -8.43
C ARG A 252 -31.49 -2.93 -7.09
N GLU A 253 -31.02 -4.18 -7.01
CA GLU A 253 -30.93 -4.95 -5.77
C GLU A 253 -30.06 -4.25 -4.72
N GLU A 254 -28.92 -3.67 -5.11
CA GLU A 254 -28.07 -2.92 -4.19
C GLU A 254 -28.75 -1.65 -3.66
N TRP A 255 -29.50 -0.95 -4.51
CA TRP A 255 -30.28 0.22 -4.11
C TRP A 255 -31.45 -0.14 -3.20
N GLU A 256 -32.15 -1.24 -3.49
CA GLU A 256 -33.21 -1.78 -2.65
C GLU A 256 -32.65 -2.25 -1.30
N ARG A 257 -31.52 -2.97 -1.28
CA ARG A 257 -30.84 -3.37 -0.05
C ARG A 257 -30.43 -2.17 0.81
N ARG A 258 -29.99 -1.07 0.18
CA ARG A 258 -29.63 0.16 0.90
C ARG A 258 -30.86 0.90 1.45
N ARG A 259 -32.00 0.84 0.76
CA ARG A 259 -33.27 1.47 1.19
C ARG A 259 -34.03 0.61 2.21
N GLY A 260 -33.95 -0.71 2.08
CA GLY A 260 -34.64 -1.69 2.92
C GLY A 260 -33.83 -2.21 4.09
N GLN A 261 -32.75 -1.52 4.49
CA GLN A 261 -32.10 -1.77 5.77
C GLN A 261 -32.92 -1.15 6.91
N VAL A 262 -33.99 -1.87 7.26
CA VAL A 262 -34.53 -2.06 8.62
C VAL A 262 -34.44 -3.55 8.91
#